data_AF-A0AAU9IF06-F1
#
_entry.id   AF-A0AAU9IF06-F1
#
_cell.length_a   1.000
_cell.length_b   1.000
_cell.length_c   1.000
_cell.angle_alpha   90.00
_cell.angle_beta   90.00
_cell.angle_gamma   90.00
#
_symmetry.space_group_name_H-M   'P 1'
#
loop_
_entity.id
_entity.type
_entity.pdbx_description
1 polymer ?
#
loop_
_entity_poly.entity_id
_entity_poly.type
_entity_poly.pdbx_seq_one_letter_code
_entity_poly.pdbx_strand_id
1 'polypeptide(L)'
;MQLEFRETLGERINKHSREWLKEFKLQAEMGDVDGMIWYAKLLFKGNKRRPPDAPHAIYWLRKAARTNHEAAFRVAKIFLKGKYVKSDPEKAYLYFRIASLSRCKCGKYSEELHSKRISNVHSCIHNESLEAIKSMKLSDADISRYEVKFISWKNDNLK
;
A
#
# COMPACT_ATOMS: atom_id res chain seq x y z
N MET A 1 49.40 -13.20 12.41
CA MET A 1 48.14 -13.64 11.76
C MET A 1 47.04 -12.70 12.24
N GLN A 2 46.89 -11.52 11.62
CA GLN A 2 45.81 -10.57 11.92
C GLN A 2 45.05 -10.35 10.62
N LEU A 3 44.11 -11.26 10.34
CA LEU A 3 43.31 -11.31 9.11
C LEU A 3 41.82 -11.04 9.38
N GLU A 4 41.50 -10.27 10.41
CA GLU A 4 40.12 -9.88 10.71
C GLU A 4 40.09 -8.39 11.07
N PHE A 5 40.01 -7.50 10.08
CA PHE A 5 39.27 -6.23 10.24
C PHE A 5 39.25 -5.42 8.94
N ARG A 6 38.67 -6.00 7.87
CA ARG A 6 38.20 -5.22 6.73
C ARG A 6 36.81 -5.71 6.32
N GLU A 7 35.90 -5.81 7.28
CA GLU A 7 34.47 -5.78 6.91
C GLU A 7 34.20 -4.40 6.34
N THR A 8 34.04 -4.33 5.02
CA THR A 8 33.73 -3.08 4.33
C THR A 8 32.35 -2.59 4.80
N LEU A 9 32.12 -1.27 4.82
CA LEU A 9 30.81 -0.70 5.19
C LEU A 9 29.66 -1.37 4.39
N GLY A 10 29.95 -1.75 3.14
CA GLY A 10 29.04 -2.50 2.28
C GLY A 10 28.71 -3.92 2.78
N GLU A 11 29.65 -4.64 3.39
CA GLU A 11 29.42 -5.99 3.95
C GLU A 11 28.58 -5.94 5.23
N ARG A 12 28.81 -4.96 6.11
CA ARG A 12 27.95 -4.72 7.29
C ARG A 12 26.52 -4.38 6.89
N ILE A 13 26.35 -3.46 5.94
CA ILE A 13 25.01 -3.11 5.41
C ILE A 13 24.35 -4.34 4.74
N ASN A 14 25.12 -5.20 4.07
CA ASN A 14 24.62 -6.43 3.45
C ASN A 14 24.26 -7.52 4.46
N LYS A 15 24.94 -7.61 5.61
CA LYS A 15 24.61 -8.57 6.67
C LYS A 15 23.30 -8.17 7.36
N HIS A 16 23.17 -6.90 7.76
CA HIS A 16 21.93 -6.38 8.33
C HIS A 16 20.76 -6.43 7.34
N SER A 17 21.00 -6.16 6.05
CA SER A 17 19.96 -6.30 5.02
C SER A 17 19.44 -7.74 4.88
N ARG A 18 20.23 -8.78 5.23
CA ARG A 18 19.78 -10.17 5.23
C ARG A 18 18.98 -10.52 6.48
N GLU A 19 19.42 -10.05 7.63
CA GLU A 19 18.73 -10.23 8.91
C GLU A 19 17.36 -9.55 8.85
N TRP A 20 17.30 -8.30 8.40
CA TRP A 20 16.04 -7.56 8.22
C TRP A 20 15.10 -8.22 7.22
N LEU A 21 15.60 -8.79 6.12
CA LEU A 21 14.74 -9.46 5.15
C LEU A 21 14.08 -10.70 5.73
N LYS A 22 14.79 -11.45 6.59
CA LYS A 22 14.22 -12.61 7.29
C LYS A 22 13.26 -12.18 8.40
N GLU A 23 13.64 -11.18 9.18
CA GLU A 23 12.86 -10.67 10.30
C GLU A 23 11.54 -10.04 9.85
N PHE A 24 11.58 -9.12 8.88
CA PHE A 24 10.36 -8.52 8.33
C PHE A 24 9.50 -9.54 7.57
N LYS A 25 10.11 -10.56 6.95
CA LYS A 25 9.34 -11.68 6.37
C LYS A 25 8.56 -12.40 7.46
N LEU A 26 9.19 -12.73 8.57
CA LEU A 26 8.53 -13.40 9.70
C LEU A 26 7.40 -12.52 10.27
N GLN A 27 7.65 -11.22 10.48
CA GLN A 27 6.62 -10.27 10.92
C GLN A 27 5.44 -10.21 9.95
N ALA A 28 5.71 -10.13 8.64
CA ALA A 28 4.69 -10.15 7.60
C ALA A 28 3.85 -11.45 7.60
N GLU A 29 4.50 -12.59 7.85
CA GLU A 29 3.84 -13.90 7.98
C GLU A 29 2.99 -13.98 9.25
N MET A 30 3.44 -13.38 10.36
CA MET A 30 2.69 -13.24 11.62
C MET A 30 1.52 -12.25 11.54
N GLY A 31 1.35 -11.55 10.41
CA GLY A 31 0.24 -10.62 10.22
C GLY A 31 0.53 -9.18 10.63
N ASP A 32 1.77 -8.87 11.03
CA ASP A 32 2.16 -7.50 11.36
C ASP A 32 2.19 -6.63 10.10
N VAL A 33 1.46 -5.52 10.16
CA VAL A 33 1.26 -4.61 9.04
C VAL A 33 2.53 -3.84 8.72
N ASP A 34 3.28 -3.44 9.75
CA ASP A 34 4.55 -2.74 9.57
C ASP A 34 5.59 -3.68 8.97
N GLY A 35 5.67 -4.92 9.48
CA GLY A 35 6.43 -6.01 8.87
C GLY A 35 6.12 -6.22 7.38
N MET A 36 4.84 -6.28 6.99
CA MET A 36 4.44 -6.40 5.58
C MET A 36 4.92 -5.22 4.73
N ILE A 37 4.83 -3.99 5.23
CA ILE A 37 5.25 -2.79 4.51
C ILE A 37 6.77 -2.78 4.33
N TRP A 38 7.52 -3.07 5.39
CA TRP A 38 8.98 -3.12 5.35
C TRP A 38 9.49 -4.26 4.47
N TYR A 39 8.88 -5.44 4.57
CA TYR A 39 9.22 -6.56 3.72
C TYR A 39 8.97 -6.24 2.25
N ALA A 40 7.83 -5.62 1.91
CA ALA A 40 7.57 -5.18 0.55
C ALA A 40 8.59 -4.15 0.05
N LYS A 41 8.99 -3.17 0.87
CA LYS A 41 10.02 -2.19 0.52
C LYS A 41 11.36 -2.87 0.19
N LEU A 42 11.74 -3.88 0.97
CA LEU A 42 12.96 -4.66 0.72
C LEU A 42 12.85 -5.47 -0.58
N LEU A 43 11.68 -6.07 -0.86
CA LEU A 43 11.44 -6.79 -2.11
C LEU A 43 11.49 -5.86 -3.34
N PHE A 44 10.96 -4.63 -3.27
CA PHE A 44 11.09 -3.65 -4.36
C PHE A 44 12.52 -3.21 -4.63
N LYS A 45 13.37 -3.17 -3.58
CA LYS A 45 14.76 -2.74 -3.70
C LYS A 45 15.66 -3.88 -4.20
N GLY A 46 15.36 -5.12 -3.82
CA GLY A 46 16.29 -6.23 -3.98
C GLY A 46 17.60 -6.01 -3.20
N ASN A 47 18.57 -6.89 -3.42
CA ASN A 47 19.94 -6.75 -2.93
C ASN A 47 20.93 -7.42 -3.90
N LYS A 48 22.23 -7.42 -3.57
CA LYS A 48 23.27 -8.01 -4.43
C LYS A 48 23.04 -9.48 -4.81
N ARG A 49 22.28 -10.24 -4.02
CA ARG A 49 22.03 -11.68 -4.23
C ARG A 49 20.63 -11.99 -4.77
N ARG A 50 19.66 -11.10 -4.57
CA ARG A 50 18.28 -11.29 -5.01
C ARG A 50 17.82 -10.03 -5.75
N PRO A 51 17.48 -10.13 -7.04
CA PRO A 51 16.96 -8.99 -7.77
C PRO A 51 15.63 -8.51 -7.15
N PRO A 52 15.22 -7.26 -7.41
CA PRO A 52 13.91 -6.75 -7.06
C PRO A 52 12.79 -7.71 -7.48
N ASP A 53 11.84 -7.92 -6.57
CA ASP A 53 10.69 -8.80 -6.76
C ASP A 53 9.41 -7.99 -6.56
N ALA A 54 9.09 -7.18 -7.57
CA ALA A 54 7.94 -6.30 -7.53
C ALA A 54 6.58 -7.02 -7.38
N PRO A 55 6.32 -8.17 -8.03
CA PRO A 55 5.07 -8.91 -7.83
C PRO A 55 4.84 -9.32 -6.38
N HIS A 56 5.84 -9.89 -5.71
CA HIS A 56 5.72 -10.27 -4.30
C HIS A 56 5.61 -9.04 -3.40
N ALA A 57 6.34 -7.96 -3.69
CA ALA A 57 6.23 -6.72 -2.94
C ALA A 57 4.80 -6.13 -3.00
N ILE A 58 4.17 -6.16 -4.17
CA ILE A 58 2.80 -5.70 -4.36
C ILE A 58 1.81 -6.59 -3.59
N TYR A 59 2.03 -7.90 -3.59
CA TYR A 59 1.21 -8.83 -2.82
C TYR A 59 1.17 -8.46 -1.33
N TRP A 60 2.34 -8.23 -0.72
CA TRP A 60 2.43 -7.85 0.69
C TRP A 60 1.84 -6.47 0.97
N LEU A 61 2.08 -5.48 0.09
CA LEU A 61 1.42 -4.17 0.22
C LEU A 61 -0.10 -4.26 0.09
N ARG A 62 -0.64 -5.10 -0.80
CA ARG A 62 -2.09 -5.30 -0.92
C ARG A 62 -2.69 -5.93 0.33
N LYS A 63 -1.96 -6.80 1.01
CA LYS A 63 -2.37 -7.38 2.30
C LYS A 63 -2.38 -6.31 3.40
N ALA A 64 -1.32 -5.51 3.49
CA ALA A 64 -1.21 -4.38 4.42
C ALA A 64 -2.25 -3.27 4.15
N ALA A 65 -2.64 -3.05 2.89
CA ALA A 65 -3.59 -2.02 2.49
C ALA A 65 -4.99 -2.19 3.10
N ARG A 66 -5.33 -3.37 3.64
CA ARG A 66 -6.61 -3.59 4.33
C ARG A 66 -6.73 -2.80 5.63
N THR A 67 -5.62 -2.61 6.33
CA THR A 67 -5.58 -2.03 7.68
C THR A 67 -4.73 -0.77 7.76
N ASN A 68 -3.86 -0.52 6.78
CA ASN A 68 -2.96 0.63 6.76
C ASN A 68 -3.14 1.50 5.51
N HIS A 69 -3.44 2.77 5.76
CA HIS A 69 -3.66 3.78 4.72
C HIS A 69 -2.44 4.05 3.84
N GLU A 70 -1.23 4.04 4.41
CA GLU A 70 0.01 4.27 3.67
C GLU A 70 0.25 3.14 2.66
N ALA A 71 0.02 1.89 3.09
CA ALA A 71 0.09 0.74 2.20
C ALA A 71 -0.93 0.85 1.05
N ALA A 72 -2.18 1.20 1.36
CA ALA A 72 -3.23 1.39 0.35
C ALA A 72 -2.87 2.49 -0.66
N PHE A 73 -2.34 3.63 -0.19
CA PHE A 73 -1.89 4.73 -1.06
C PHE A 73 -0.74 4.31 -1.98
N ARG A 74 0.23 3.54 -1.46
CA ARG A 74 1.34 3.02 -2.26
C ARG A 74 0.85 2.08 -3.36
N VAL A 75 -0.08 1.18 -3.05
CA VAL A 75 -0.69 0.27 -4.04
C VAL A 75 -1.44 1.05 -5.11
N ALA A 76 -2.22 2.06 -4.71
CA ALA A 76 -2.96 2.91 -5.64
C ALA A 76 -2.02 3.60 -6.65
N LYS A 77 -0.90 4.16 -6.18
CA LYS A 77 0.11 4.77 -7.07
C LYS A 77 0.77 3.76 -8.01
N ILE A 78 0.95 2.52 -7.58
CA ILE A 78 1.51 1.46 -8.43
C ILE A 78 0.56 1.14 -9.58
N PHE A 79 -0.74 0.98 -9.31
CA PHE A 79 -1.75 0.75 -10.35
C PHE A 79 -1.97 1.98 -11.23
N LEU A 80 -1.86 3.20 -10.68
CA LEU A 80 -2.00 4.42 -11.48
C LEU A 80 -0.84 4.56 -12.47
N LYS A 81 0.40 4.44 -11.99
CA LYS A 81 1.61 4.61 -12.82
C LYS A 81 1.88 3.43 -13.75
N GLY A 82 1.36 2.24 -13.45
CA GLY A 82 1.63 1.04 -14.23
C GLY A 82 3.09 0.59 -14.25
N LYS A 83 3.91 1.00 -13.25
CA LYS A 83 5.37 0.79 -13.26
C LYS A 83 5.78 -0.69 -13.14
N TYR A 84 4.99 -1.47 -12.39
CA TYR A 84 5.30 -2.87 -12.04
C TYR A 84 4.17 -3.84 -12.42
N VAL A 85 3.00 -3.29 -12.73
CA VAL A 85 1.78 -4.00 -13.12
C VAL A 85 1.12 -3.19 -14.22
N LYS A 86 0.23 -3.80 -15.01
CA LYS A 86 -0.57 -3.06 -15.98
C LYS A 86 -1.31 -1.93 -15.26
N SER A 87 -1.27 -0.73 -15.82
CA SER A 87 -2.01 0.41 -15.27
C SER A 87 -3.50 0.07 -15.20
N ASP A 88 -4.11 0.36 -14.06
CA ASP A 88 -5.50 0.03 -13.76
C ASP A 88 -6.09 1.19 -12.95
N PRO A 89 -6.69 2.20 -13.62
CA PRO A 89 -7.22 3.38 -12.95
C PRO A 89 -8.39 3.03 -12.03
N GLU A 90 -9.16 1.99 -12.34
CA GLU A 90 -10.22 1.49 -11.45
C GLU A 90 -9.62 1.01 -10.12
N LYS A 91 -8.64 0.10 -10.17
CA LYS A 91 -7.98 -0.39 -8.94
C LYS A 91 -7.27 0.74 -8.21
N ALA A 92 -6.63 1.67 -8.92
CA ALA A 92 -6.00 2.82 -8.31
C ALA A 92 -7.02 3.65 -7.51
N TYR A 93 -8.18 3.96 -8.09
CA TYR A 93 -9.26 4.67 -7.42
C TYR A 93 -9.74 3.93 -6.16
N LEU A 94 -9.99 2.62 -6.28
CA LEU A 94 -10.43 1.79 -5.15
C LEU A 94 -9.42 1.84 -3.99
N TYR A 95 -8.12 1.68 -4.26
CA TYR A 95 -7.09 1.74 -3.23
C TYR A 95 -6.89 3.15 -2.65
N PHE A 96 -7.05 4.22 -3.44
CA PHE A 96 -7.07 5.58 -2.89
C PHE A 96 -8.28 5.81 -1.98
N ARG A 97 -9.45 5.23 -2.31
CA ARG A 97 -10.62 5.25 -1.43
C ARG A 97 -10.35 4.50 -0.13
N ILE A 98 -9.77 3.31 -0.18
CA ILE A 98 -9.37 2.58 1.03
C ILE A 98 -8.44 3.47 1.87
N ALA A 99 -7.37 4.01 1.29
CA ALA A 99 -6.42 4.87 1.99
C ALA A 99 -7.07 6.09 2.67
N SER A 100 -8.06 6.71 2.00
CA SER A 100 -8.80 7.83 2.56
C SER A 100 -9.66 7.47 3.77
N LEU A 101 -10.18 6.25 3.83
CA LEU A 101 -11.09 5.76 4.86
C LEU A 101 -10.34 5.16 6.06
N SER A 102 -9.19 4.50 5.84
CA SER A 102 -8.42 3.86 6.92
C SER A 102 -7.77 4.83 7.91
N ARG A 103 -7.83 6.15 7.66
CA ARG A 103 -7.22 7.20 8.51
C ARG A 103 -8.15 7.70 9.63
N CYS A 104 -9.47 7.44 9.63
CA CYS A 104 -10.27 7.87 10.79
C CYS A 104 -10.13 6.90 11.96
N LYS A 105 -9.37 7.31 12.99
CA LYS A 105 -9.42 6.75 14.35
C LYS A 105 -10.72 7.07 15.08
N CYS A 106 -11.64 7.77 14.45
CA CYS A 106 -12.91 8.14 15.04
C CYS A 106 -13.93 7.02 14.73
N GLY A 107 -14.34 6.26 15.74
CA GLY A 107 -15.34 5.18 15.65
C GLY A 107 -16.76 5.64 15.29
N LYS A 108 -16.92 6.60 14.36
CA LYS A 108 -18.20 7.13 13.86
C LYS A 108 -18.27 7.12 12.33
N TYR A 109 -17.68 6.13 11.67
CA TYR A 109 -17.71 6.03 10.21
C TYR A 109 -18.52 4.83 9.76
N SER A 110 -19.84 4.99 9.63
CA SER A 110 -20.63 3.98 8.92
C SER A 110 -21.89 4.43 8.18
N GLU A 111 -22.40 5.66 8.26
CA GLU A 111 -23.68 5.95 7.55
C GLU A 111 -23.69 7.27 6.77
N GLU A 112 -23.29 8.40 7.35
CA GLU A 112 -23.44 9.72 6.69
C GLU A 112 -22.55 9.95 5.47
N LEU A 113 -21.42 9.26 5.37
CA LEU A 113 -20.49 9.38 4.26
C LEU A 113 -20.90 8.56 3.02
N HIS A 114 -21.87 7.65 3.17
CA HIS A 114 -22.28 6.74 2.09
C HIS A 114 -23.18 7.41 1.05
N SER A 115 -23.79 8.56 1.36
CA SER A 115 -24.68 9.27 0.42
C SER A 115 -24.03 10.46 -0.30
N LYS A 116 -22.80 10.86 0.06
CA LYS A 116 -22.15 12.07 -0.48
C LYS A 116 -20.85 11.74 -1.21
N ARG A 117 -20.70 12.30 -2.42
CA ARG A 117 -19.44 12.29 -3.21
C ARG A 117 -18.25 12.61 -2.31
N ILE A 118 -17.10 12.00 -2.59
CA ILE A 118 -15.81 12.22 -1.88
C ILE A 118 -15.51 13.72 -1.69
N SER A 119 -15.96 14.57 -2.62
CA SER A 119 -15.83 16.03 -2.55
C SER A 119 -16.33 16.65 -1.25
N ASN A 120 -17.23 15.97 -0.52
CA ASN A 120 -17.88 16.49 0.69
C ASN A 120 -17.36 15.85 1.98
N VAL A 121 -16.24 15.13 1.93
CA VAL A 121 -15.72 14.35 3.06
C VAL A 121 -14.62 15.12 3.81
N HIS A 122 -14.81 15.18 5.13
CA HIS A 122 -14.06 15.88 6.19
C HIS A 122 -12.53 15.87 6.11
N SER A 123 -11.92 16.80 6.87
CA SER A 123 -10.48 17.12 7.07
C SER A 123 -9.53 15.97 7.48
N CYS A 124 -10.00 14.72 7.56
CA CYS A 124 -9.22 13.55 7.96
C CYS A 124 -8.70 12.72 6.78
N ILE A 125 -9.12 13.02 5.54
CA ILE A 125 -8.58 12.39 4.33
C ILE A 125 -7.08 12.73 4.22
N HIS A 126 -6.26 11.76 3.83
CA HIS A 126 -4.93 12.09 3.32
C HIS A 126 -5.12 12.94 2.06
N ASN A 127 -4.89 14.26 2.13
CA ASN A 127 -5.09 15.18 1.00
C ASN A 127 -4.55 14.62 -0.31
N GLU A 128 -3.40 13.94 -0.28
CA GLU A 128 -2.80 13.32 -1.47
C GLU A 128 -3.66 12.22 -2.13
N SER A 129 -4.46 11.44 -1.38
CA SER A 129 -5.35 10.43 -1.98
C SER A 129 -6.53 11.09 -2.68
N LEU A 130 -7.07 12.15 -2.09
CA LEU A 130 -8.15 12.94 -2.68
C LEU A 130 -7.66 13.69 -3.92
N GLU A 131 -6.50 14.32 -3.82
CA GLU A 131 -5.83 14.99 -4.94
C GLU A 131 -5.50 14.01 -6.05
N ALA A 132 -5.02 12.81 -5.72
CA ALA A 132 -4.78 11.76 -6.70
C ALA A 132 -6.07 11.39 -7.44
N ILE A 133 -7.18 11.14 -6.72
CA ILE A 133 -8.49 10.87 -7.35
C ILE A 133 -8.94 12.03 -8.24
N LYS A 134 -8.83 13.28 -7.77
CA LYS A 134 -9.18 14.47 -8.56
C LYS A 134 -8.32 14.58 -9.84
N SER A 135 -7.04 14.25 -9.74
CA SER A 135 -6.11 14.29 -10.88
C SER A 135 -6.38 13.21 -11.94
N MET A 136 -7.10 12.14 -11.60
CA MET A 136 -7.39 11.02 -12.50
C MET A 136 -8.40 11.36 -13.61
N LYS A 137 -9.04 12.55 -13.58
CA LYS A 137 -10.00 13.01 -14.61
C LYS A 137 -11.08 11.96 -14.94
N LEU A 138 -11.64 11.33 -13.91
CA LEU A 138 -12.68 10.31 -14.07
C LEU A 138 -14.03 10.95 -14.41
N SER A 139 -14.83 10.31 -15.27
CA SER A 139 -16.20 10.74 -15.51
C SER A 139 -17.11 10.39 -14.33
N ASP A 140 -18.26 11.05 -14.21
CA ASP A 140 -19.25 10.74 -13.18
C ASP A 140 -19.77 9.29 -13.28
N ALA A 141 -19.81 8.74 -14.51
CA ALA A 141 -20.16 7.34 -14.76
C ALA A 141 -19.08 6.38 -14.25
N ASP A 142 -17.80 6.70 -14.46
CA ASP A 142 -16.68 5.91 -13.94
C ASP A 142 -16.67 5.91 -12.41
N ILE A 143 -16.85 7.08 -11.80
CA ILE A 143 -16.93 7.24 -10.34
C ILE A 143 -18.05 6.36 -9.79
N SER A 144 -19.25 6.44 -10.36
CA SER A 144 -20.41 5.66 -9.92
C SER A 144 -20.15 4.15 -10.03
N ARG A 145 -19.58 3.71 -11.16
CA ARG A 145 -19.21 2.30 -11.38
C ARG A 145 -18.18 1.82 -10.36
N TYR A 146 -17.17 2.62 -10.07
CA TYR A 146 -16.10 2.26 -9.13
C TYR A 146 -16.60 2.26 -7.68
N GLU A 147 -17.52 3.16 -7.32
CA GLU A 147 -18.16 3.18 -6.00
C GLU A 147 -18.99 1.92 -5.75
N VAL A 148 -19.77 1.45 -6.73
CA VAL A 148 -20.51 0.18 -6.60
C VAL A 148 -19.56 -1.00 -6.33
N LYS A 149 -18.45 -1.07 -7.06
CA LYS A 149 -17.43 -2.12 -6.85
C LYS A 149 -16.73 -2.01 -5.49
N PHE A 150 -16.48 -0.79 -5.02
CA PHE A 150 -15.92 -0.55 -3.70
C PHE A 150 -16.84 -1.09 -2.60
N ILE A 151 -18.14 -0.84 -2.71
CA ILE A 151 -19.15 -1.35 -1.76
C ILE A 151 -19.15 -2.88 -1.75
N SER A 152 -19.15 -3.51 -2.92
CA SER A 152 -19.04 -4.99 -3.02
C SER A 152 -17.78 -5.51 -2.34
N TRP A 153 -16.61 -4.96 -2.68
CA TRP A 153 -15.34 -5.38 -2.10
C TRP A 153 -15.32 -5.26 -0.56
N LYS A 154 -15.88 -4.16 -0.03
CA LYS A 154 -16.01 -3.92 1.42
C LYS A 154 -16.84 -5.02 2.08
N ASN A 155 -18.01 -5.33 1.52
CA ASN A 155 -18.90 -6.37 2.06
C ASN A 155 -18.24 -7.76 2.09
N ASP A 156 -17.31 -8.02 1.19
CA ASP A 156 -16.59 -9.30 1.09
C ASP A 156 -15.34 -9.38 1.98
N ASN A 157 -14.75 -8.24 2.37
CA ASN A 157 -13.43 -8.20 3.04
C ASN A 157 -13.45 -7.65 4.48
N LEU A 158 -14.56 -7.06 4.94
CA LEU A 158 -14.67 -6.40 6.24
C LEU A 158 -15.83 -6.95 7.11
N LYS A 159 -16.25 -8.20 6.89
CA LYS A 159 -17.15 -8.95 7.79
C LYS A 159 -16.39 -9.60 8.92
#